data_AF-A0A225W8W4-F1
#
_entry.id   AF-A0A225W8W4-F1
#
_cell.length_a   1.000
_cell.length_b   1.000
_cell.length_c   1.000
_cell.angle_alpha   90.00
_cell.angle_beta   90.00
_cell.angle_gamma   90.00
#
_symmetry.space_group_name_H-M   'P 1'
#
loop_
_entity.id
_entity.type
_entity.pdbx_description
1 polymer ?
#
loop_
_entity_poly.entity_id
_entity_poly.type
_entity_poly.pdbx_seq_one_letter_code
_entity_poly.pdbx_strand_id
1 'polypeptide(L)'
;MLLELADECKQNIWEFLDVQELCRLARVARNVEQGVCMGPLWQRHARALLTKGQEAVQSDTGVLSCSLQRRNASRNLLATVKKQQMLHQEEEILEIHATIDWKLWCRDTHVFLVRFNSNNSRFARALSTLQELKSERSQLKEAMQKAKASSHADKRTRRIQMNCVKWMNRTHRRQTAASNSIQAQTAALTKSQLVEKLQRVENEIQTTAKDQFGLRKRAMNCLTKLNNQLASGTK
;
A
#
# COMPACT_ATOMS: atom_id res chain seq x y z
N MET A 1 -30.50 -29.76 -1.85
CA MET A 1 -30.59 -28.83 -0.70
C MET A 1 -31.10 -27.43 -1.09
N LEU A 2 -30.32 -26.51 -1.67
CA LEU A 2 -30.84 -25.14 -1.97
C LEU A 2 -32.04 -25.11 -2.94
N LEU A 3 -32.11 -26.06 -3.88
CA LEU A 3 -33.22 -26.16 -4.84
C LEU A 3 -34.53 -26.67 -4.21
N GLU A 4 -34.45 -27.33 -3.05
CA GLU A 4 -35.58 -27.99 -2.37
C GLU A 4 -36.19 -27.12 -1.27
N LEU A 5 -35.58 -25.95 -0.98
CA LEU A 5 -36.06 -25.02 0.03
C LEU A 5 -37.25 -24.20 -0.46
N ALA A 6 -38.11 -23.78 0.47
CA ALA A 6 -39.11 -22.77 0.20
C ALA A 6 -38.45 -21.44 -0.21
N ASP A 7 -39.12 -20.68 -1.05
CA ASP A 7 -38.57 -19.45 -1.67
C ASP A 7 -38.23 -18.39 -0.63
N GLU A 8 -38.98 -18.29 0.47
CA GLU A 8 -38.70 -17.42 1.62
C GLU A 8 -37.38 -17.80 2.32
N CYS A 9 -37.13 -19.10 2.50
CA CYS A 9 -35.88 -19.59 3.08
C CYS A 9 -34.71 -19.34 2.14
N LYS A 10 -34.90 -19.51 0.82
CA LYS A 10 -33.88 -19.16 -0.18
C LYS A 10 -33.57 -17.67 -0.09
N GLN A 11 -34.58 -16.80 -0.15
CA GLN A 11 -34.43 -15.35 -0.09
C GLN A 11 -33.60 -14.93 1.14
N ASN A 12 -33.92 -15.46 2.32
CA ASN A 12 -33.15 -15.20 3.54
C ASN A 12 -31.68 -15.62 3.41
N ILE A 13 -31.40 -16.83 2.91
CA ILE A 13 -30.02 -17.30 2.71
C ILE A 13 -29.27 -16.38 1.76
N TRP A 14 -29.89 -16.02 0.63
CA TRP A 14 -29.27 -15.15 -0.37
C TRP A 14 -28.96 -13.76 0.20
N GLU A 15 -29.77 -13.22 1.11
CA GLU A 15 -29.52 -11.92 1.75
C GLU A 15 -28.33 -11.90 2.71
N PHE A 16 -27.94 -13.06 3.27
CA PHE A 16 -26.78 -13.15 4.17
C PHE A 16 -25.45 -13.30 3.43
N LEU A 17 -25.48 -13.65 2.15
CA LEU A 17 -24.26 -13.90 1.38
C LEU A 17 -23.53 -12.61 1.04
N ASP A 18 -22.21 -12.67 1.11
CA ASP A 18 -21.41 -11.56 0.61
C ASP A 18 -21.42 -11.51 -0.93
N VAL A 19 -20.95 -10.40 -1.51
CA VAL A 19 -20.93 -10.22 -2.97
C VAL A 19 -20.11 -11.33 -3.67
N GLN A 20 -19.07 -11.84 -3.02
CA GLN A 20 -18.20 -12.85 -3.60
C GLN A 20 -18.92 -14.21 -3.68
N GLU A 21 -19.63 -14.58 -2.62
CA GLU A 21 -20.46 -15.77 -2.51
C GLU A 21 -21.66 -15.71 -3.44
N LEU A 22 -22.33 -14.55 -3.51
CA LEU A 22 -23.40 -14.29 -4.48
C LEU A 22 -22.92 -14.49 -5.92
N CYS A 23 -21.78 -13.90 -6.28
CA CYS A 23 -21.20 -14.06 -7.62
C CYS A 23 -20.79 -15.52 -7.91
N ARG A 24 -20.41 -16.29 -6.89
CA ARG A 24 -20.06 -17.72 -7.01
C ARG A 24 -21.31 -18.57 -7.21
N LEU A 25 -22.32 -18.44 -6.34
CA LEU A 25 -23.55 -19.23 -6.43
C LEU A 25 -24.32 -18.95 -7.72
N ALA A 26 -24.38 -17.69 -8.14
CA ALA A 26 -24.93 -17.27 -9.42
C ALA A 26 -24.27 -17.93 -10.65
N ARG A 27 -23.05 -18.47 -10.50
CA ARG A 27 -22.32 -19.21 -11.55
C ARG A 27 -22.46 -20.72 -11.45
N VAL A 28 -22.74 -21.27 -10.27
CA VAL A 28 -22.68 -22.70 -9.99
C VAL A 28 -23.92 -23.44 -10.47
N ALA A 29 -25.11 -22.84 -10.40
CA ALA A 29 -26.30 -23.48 -10.94
C ALA A 29 -27.37 -22.48 -11.38
N ARG A 30 -27.86 -22.64 -12.62
CA ARG A 30 -28.80 -21.74 -13.30
C ARG A 30 -30.16 -21.62 -12.61
N ASN A 31 -30.53 -22.61 -11.78
CA ASN A 31 -31.85 -22.70 -11.17
C ASN A 31 -31.86 -22.32 -9.68
N VAL A 32 -30.71 -21.98 -9.08
CA VAL A 32 -30.64 -21.64 -7.63
C VAL A 32 -31.22 -20.26 -7.34
N GLU A 33 -31.31 -19.41 -8.38
CA GLU A 33 -31.96 -18.10 -8.34
C GLU A 33 -33.50 -18.20 -8.52
N GLN A 34 -34.02 -19.39 -8.85
CA GLN A 34 -35.46 -19.58 -9.10
C GLN A 34 -36.26 -19.46 -7.79
N GLY A 35 -37.26 -18.57 -7.81
CA GLY A 35 -38.08 -18.23 -6.64
C GLY A 35 -37.51 -17.09 -5.78
N VAL A 36 -36.33 -16.56 -6.12
CA VAL A 36 -35.67 -15.48 -5.38
C VAL A 36 -35.81 -14.16 -6.14
N CYS A 37 -36.16 -13.08 -5.43
CA CYS A 37 -36.24 -11.76 -6.03
C CYS A 37 -34.83 -11.15 -6.14
N MET A 38 -34.10 -11.54 -7.17
CA MET A 38 -32.68 -11.19 -7.34
C MET A 38 -32.44 -9.69 -7.59
N GLY A 39 -33.36 -8.99 -8.26
CA GLY A 39 -33.19 -7.58 -8.63
C GLY A 39 -32.94 -6.66 -7.43
N PRO A 40 -33.88 -6.60 -6.45
CA PRO A 40 -33.69 -5.83 -5.21
C PRO A 40 -32.48 -6.27 -4.39
N LEU A 41 -32.17 -7.57 -4.40
CA LEU A 41 -31.01 -8.12 -3.70
C LEU A 41 -29.70 -7.55 -4.28
N TRP A 42 -29.51 -7.68 -5.60
CA TRP A 42 -28.34 -7.09 -6.28
C TRP A 42 -28.28 -5.58 -6.10
N GLN A 43 -29.41 -4.88 -6.10
CA GLN A 43 -29.45 -3.43 -5.86
C GLN A 43 -29.00 -3.06 -4.43
N ARG A 44 -29.41 -3.83 -3.41
CA ARG A 44 -28.97 -3.64 -2.01
C ARG A 44 -27.46 -3.84 -1.88
N HIS A 45 -26.92 -4.91 -2.47
CA HIS A 45 -25.48 -5.14 -2.48
C HIS A 45 -24.71 -4.10 -3.31
N ALA A 46 -25.29 -3.61 -4.41
CA ALA A 46 -24.71 -2.54 -5.22
C ALA A 46 -24.55 -1.26 -4.40
N ARG A 47 -25.59 -0.85 -3.68
CA ARG A 47 -25.56 0.32 -2.79
C ARG A 47 -24.50 0.16 -1.70
N ALA A 48 -24.45 -1.00 -1.04
CA ALA A 48 -23.44 -1.28 -0.02
C ALA A 48 -22.00 -1.22 -0.58
N LEU A 49 -21.77 -1.76 -1.78
CA LEU A 49 -20.48 -1.68 -2.47
C LEU A 49 -20.13 -0.25 -2.89
N LEU A 50 -21.13 0.52 -3.32
CA LEU A 50 -20.95 1.92 -3.69
C LEU A 50 -20.48 2.75 -2.50
N THR A 51 -21.14 2.58 -1.34
CA THR A 51 -20.70 3.20 -0.08
C THR A 51 -19.29 2.78 0.29
N LYS A 52 -19.00 1.46 0.31
CA LYS A 52 -17.64 0.95 0.61
C LYS A 52 -16.58 1.48 -0.35
N GLY A 53 -16.91 1.59 -1.64
CA GLY A 53 -16.00 2.13 -2.66
C GLY A 53 -15.73 3.61 -2.47
N GLN A 54 -16.77 4.39 -2.17
CA GLN A 54 -16.63 5.82 -1.87
C GLN A 54 -15.80 6.04 -0.60
N GLU A 55 -16.04 5.26 0.46
CA GLU A 55 -15.24 5.28 1.68
C GLU A 55 -13.78 4.93 1.39
N ALA A 56 -13.51 3.86 0.65
CA ALA A 56 -12.15 3.43 0.31
C ALA A 56 -11.37 4.50 -0.47
N VAL A 57 -12.03 5.24 -1.37
CA VAL A 57 -11.42 6.36 -2.09
C VAL A 57 -11.19 7.56 -1.17
N GLN A 58 -12.11 7.84 -0.23
CA GLN A 58 -12.00 8.93 0.73
C GLN A 58 -10.94 8.66 1.81
N SER A 59 -10.75 7.41 2.21
CA SER A 59 -9.76 7.01 3.22
C SER A 59 -8.39 6.70 2.62
N ASP A 60 -8.20 6.85 1.30
CA ASP A 60 -6.94 6.50 0.63
C ASP A 60 -5.76 7.39 1.10
N THR A 61 -4.89 6.83 1.93
CA THR A 61 -3.66 7.49 2.38
C THR A 61 -2.43 7.13 1.55
N GLY A 62 -2.55 6.19 0.61
CA GLY A 62 -1.45 5.72 -0.21
C GLY A 62 -1.23 6.64 -1.40
N VAL A 63 -1.97 6.37 -2.47
CA VAL A 63 -1.72 6.95 -3.81
C VAL A 63 -2.21 8.40 -3.89
N LEU A 64 -3.31 8.71 -3.22
CA LEU A 64 -3.82 10.06 -3.02
C LEU A 64 -3.21 10.68 -1.77
N SER A 65 -2.00 11.21 -1.92
CA SER A 65 -1.21 11.70 -0.78
C SER A 65 -1.77 12.95 -0.11
N CYS A 66 -2.64 13.73 -0.78
CA CYS A 66 -3.27 14.91 -0.18
C CYS A 66 -4.80 14.84 -0.12
N SER A 67 -5.36 15.46 0.93
CA SER A 67 -6.80 15.51 1.19
C SER A 67 -7.59 16.17 0.07
N LEU A 68 -7.00 17.12 -0.66
CA LEU A 68 -7.62 17.77 -1.81
C LEU A 68 -7.82 16.81 -2.99
N GLN A 69 -6.83 15.96 -3.28
CA GLN A 69 -6.92 14.93 -4.33
C GLN A 69 -7.96 13.87 -3.98
N ARG A 70 -7.98 13.42 -2.71
CA ARG A 70 -9.04 12.54 -2.20
C ARG A 70 -10.43 13.16 -2.35
N ARG A 71 -10.58 14.41 -1.91
CA ARG A 71 -11.84 15.15 -1.97
C ARG A 71 -12.29 15.38 -3.41
N ASN A 72 -11.38 15.64 -4.35
CA ASN A 72 -11.75 15.81 -5.76
C ASN A 72 -12.13 14.47 -6.41
N ALA A 73 -11.45 13.37 -6.06
CA ALA A 73 -11.82 12.03 -6.51
C ALA A 73 -13.21 11.61 -6.02
N SER A 74 -13.57 11.96 -4.78
CA SER A 74 -14.91 11.66 -4.21
C SER A 74 -15.99 12.67 -4.60
N ARG A 75 -15.65 13.95 -4.79
CA ARG A 75 -16.61 15.02 -5.13
C ARG A 75 -17.26 14.81 -6.50
N ASN A 76 -16.54 14.23 -7.46
CA ASN A 76 -17.11 13.87 -8.76
C ASN A 76 -18.15 12.74 -8.68
N LEU A 77 -18.17 11.96 -7.58
CA LEU A 77 -19.14 10.89 -7.32
C LEU A 77 -20.35 11.37 -6.50
N LEU A 78 -20.20 12.45 -5.73
CA LEU A 78 -21.25 12.99 -4.83
C LEU A 78 -22.03 14.17 -5.45
N ALA A 79 -21.45 14.89 -6.41
CA ALA A 79 -22.13 15.98 -7.11
C ALA A 79 -23.33 15.49 -7.95
N THR A 80 -23.29 14.24 -8.42
CA THR A 80 -24.41 13.54 -9.09
C THR A 80 -25.51 13.14 -8.09
N VAL A 81 -25.13 12.64 -6.91
CA VAL A 81 -26.09 12.22 -5.86
C VAL A 81 -26.90 13.41 -5.30
N LYS A 82 -26.28 14.58 -5.11
CA LYS A 82 -27.00 15.79 -4.65
C LYS A 82 -27.95 16.39 -5.69
N LYS A 83 -27.72 16.15 -6.99
CA LYS A 83 -28.65 16.53 -8.04
C LYS A 83 -29.88 15.62 -8.09
N GLN A 84 -29.72 14.33 -7.75
CA GLN A 84 -30.83 13.37 -7.66
C GLN A 84 -31.73 13.59 -6.43
N GLN A 85 -31.20 14.08 -5.31
CA GLN A 85 -32.02 14.41 -4.13
C GLN A 85 -32.95 15.63 -4.30
N MET A 86 -32.81 16.42 -5.37
CA MET A 86 -33.68 17.55 -5.69
C MET A 86 -34.66 17.27 -6.84
N LEU A 87 -34.69 16.04 -7.37
CA LEU A 87 -35.52 15.61 -8.50
C LEU A 87 -36.26 14.30 -8.18
N HIS A 88 -36.79 14.17 -6.96
CA HIS A 88 -37.83 13.18 -6.67
C HIS A 88 -39.19 13.82 -6.86
N GLN A 89 -39.59 13.91 -8.12
CA GLN A 89 -41.00 13.81 -8.49
C GLN A 89 -41.16 12.38 -9.01
N GLU A 90 -41.88 11.58 -8.21
CA GLU A 90 -42.16 10.17 -8.44
C GLU A 90 -42.94 10.02 -9.75
N GLU A 91 -42.35 9.37 -10.76
CA GLU A 91 -43.01 8.53 -11.79
C GLU A 91 -42.07 8.19 -12.97
N GLU A 92 -40.95 8.91 -13.16
CA GLU A 92 -40.03 8.70 -14.30
C GLU A 92 -38.79 7.82 -13.96
N ILE A 93 -38.78 7.14 -12.81
CA ILE A 93 -37.63 6.36 -12.31
C ILE A 93 -37.67 4.88 -12.77
N LEU A 94 -38.81 4.41 -13.27
CA LEU A 94 -38.96 3.01 -13.71
C LEU A 94 -38.31 2.70 -15.06
N GLU A 95 -38.08 3.68 -15.94
CA GLU A 95 -37.48 3.44 -17.26
C GLU A 95 -35.95 3.55 -17.29
N ILE A 96 -35.32 4.39 -16.46
CA ILE A 96 -33.84 4.53 -16.46
C ILE A 96 -33.18 3.40 -15.64
N HIS A 97 -33.80 2.93 -14.57
CA HIS A 97 -33.30 1.79 -13.79
C HIS A 97 -33.42 0.43 -14.49
N ALA A 98 -34.07 0.37 -15.66
CA ALA A 98 -34.19 -0.83 -16.49
C ALA A 98 -32.93 -1.14 -17.33
N THR A 99 -31.91 -0.26 -17.37
CA THR A 99 -30.72 -0.45 -18.24
C THR A 99 -29.45 -0.93 -17.53
N ILE A 100 -29.37 -0.85 -16.20
CA ILE A 100 -28.17 -1.30 -15.46
C ILE A 100 -28.35 -2.76 -15.05
N ASP A 101 -27.54 -3.65 -15.63
CA ASP A 101 -27.38 -5.01 -15.12
C ASP A 101 -26.65 -4.96 -13.76
N TRP A 102 -27.42 -4.89 -12.68
CA TRP A 102 -26.93 -4.77 -11.31
C TRP A 102 -26.05 -5.96 -10.89
N LYS A 103 -26.29 -7.15 -11.45
CA LYS A 103 -25.48 -8.34 -11.19
C LYS A 103 -24.09 -8.17 -11.79
N LEU A 104 -24.02 -7.72 -13.05
CA LEU A 104 -22.76 -7.42 -13.73
C LEU A 104 -22.02 -6.26 -13.05
N TRP A 105 -22.75 -5.19 -12.71
CA TRP A 105 -22.18 -4.02 -12.05
C TRP A 105 -21.58 -4.36 -10.69
N CYS A 106 -22.32 -5.09 -9.83
CA CYS A 106 -21.82 -5.55 -8.52
C CYS A 106 -20.52 -6.34 -8.64
N ARG A 107 -20.48 -7.29 -9.57
CA ARG A 107 -19.31 -8.14 -9.80
C ARG A 107 -18.10 -7.31 -10.21
N ASP A 108 -18.26 -6.43 -11.19
CA ASP A 108 -17.15 -5.67 -11.74
C ASP A 108 -16.67 -4.60 -10.74
N THR A 109 -17.58 -3.93 -10.04
CA THR A 109 -17.27 -3.01 -8.93
C THR A 109 -16.49 -3.70 -7.82
N HIS A 110 -16.91 -4.90 -7.41
CA HIS A 110 -16.19 -5.68 -6.40
C HIS A 110 -14.76 -6.02 -6.86
N VAL A 111 -14.59 -6.48 -8.10
CA VAL A 111 -13.26 -6.77 -8.68
C VAL A 111 -12.38 -5.53 -8.72
N PHE A 112 -12.91 -4.38 -9.12
CA PHE A 112 -12.15 -3.12 -9.14
C PHE A 112 -11.79 -2.66 -7.73
N LEU A 113 -12.70 -2.79 -6.77
CA LEU A 113 -12.46 -2.41 -5.38
C LEU A 113 -11.37 -3.28 -4.73
N VAL A 114 -11.42 -4.60 -4.91
CA VAL A 114 -10.40 -5.53 -4.41
C VAL A 114 -9.03 -5.22 -5.04
N ARG A 115 -8.99 -4.97 -6.36
CA ARG A 115 -7.74 -4.60 -7.06
C ARG A 115 -7.20 -3.25 -6.60
N PHE A 116 -8.07 -2.27 -6.38
CA PHE A 116 -7.70 -0.97 -5.84
C PHE A 116 -7.07 -1.12 -4.46
N ASN A 117 -7.74 -1.79 -3.52
CA ASN A 117 -7.23 -2.02 -2.16
C ASN A 117 -5.90 -2.77 -2.15
N SER A 118 -5.79 -3.82 -2.97
CA SER A 118 -4.55 -4.61 -3.09
C SER A 118 -3.39 -3.77 -3.62
N ASN A 119 -3.58 -3.03 -4.72
CA ASN A 119 -2.54 -2.18 -5.29
C ASN A 119 -2.17 -1.02 -4.36
N ASN A 120 -3.15 -0.44 -3.69
CA ASN A 120 -2.92 0.66 -2.76
C ASN A 120 -2.14 0.19 -1.52
N SER A 121 -2.50 -0.95 -0.94
CA SER A 121 -1.76 -1.54 0.18
C SER A 121 -0.31 -1.90 -0.18
N ARG A 122 -0.06 -2.35 -1.42
CA ARG A 122 1.29 -2.62 -1.93
C ARG A 122 2.08 -1.33 -2.10
N PHE A 123 1.45 -0.27 -2.63
CA PHE A 123 2.06 1.04 -2.75
C PHE A 123 2.42 1.64 -1.39
N ALA A 124 1.49 1.59 -0.42
CA ALA A 124 1.71 2.09 0.94
C ALA A 124 2.88 1.35 1.62
N ARG A 125 2.93 0.01 1.51
CA ARG A 125 4.06 -0.78 2.03
C ARG A 125 5.39 -0.39 1.39
N ALA A 126 5.44 -0.26 0.07
CA ALA A 126 6.66 0.16 -0.64
C ALA A 126 7.11 1.57 -0.20
N LEU A 127 6.18 2.47 0.08
CA LEU A 127 6.49 3.80 0.62
C LEU A 127 7.10 3.73 2.03
N SER A 128 6.53 2.91 2.92
CA SER A 128 7.06 2.68 4.28
C SER A 128 8.46 2.08 4.23
N THR A 129 8.68 1.02 3.44
CA THR A 129 10.00 0.40 3.26
C THR A 129 11.03 1.41 2.72
N LEU A 130 10.64 2.28 1.79
CA LEU A 130 11.54 3.32 1.28
C LEU A 130 11.90 4.37 2.34
N GLN A 131 11.00 4.68 3.27
CA GLN A 131 11.28 5.56 4.41
C GLN A 131 12.25 4.90 5.40
N GLU A 132 12.05 3.61 5.70
CA GLU A 132 12.94 2.81 6.55
C GLU A 132 14.35 2.73 5.95
N LEU A 133 14.47 2.40 4.66
CA LEU A 133 15.78 2.36 4.00
C LEU A 133 16.47 3.73 4.00
N LYS A 134 15.71 4.83 3.89
CA LYS A 134 16.28 6.19 3.99
C LYS A 134 16.78 6.51 5.39
N SER A 135 16.10 6.05 6.45
CA SER A 135 16.55 6.26 7.83
C SER A 135 17.77 5.37 8.14
N GLU A 136 17.80 4.13 7.64
CA GLU A 136 18.97 3.27 7.73
C GLU A 136 20.17 3.91 7.00
N ARG A 137 19.96 4.45 5.79
CA ARG A 137 21.00 5.18 5.05
C ARG A 137 21.55 6.35 5.86
N SER A 138 20.71 7.14 6.54
CA SER A 138 21.21 8.26 7.36
C SER A 138 22.01 7.75 8.56
N GLN A 139 21.54 6.72 9.25
CA GLN A 139 22.25 6.10 10.38
C GLN A 139 23.62 5.53 9.95
N LEU A 140 23.69 4.87 8.80
CA LEU A 140 24.94 4.34 8.25
C LEU A 140 25.92 5.45 7.87
N LYS A 141 25.43 6.56 7.31
CA LYS A 141 26.27 7.75 7.04
C LYS A 141 26.82 8.36 8.31
N GLU A 142 26.02 8.47 9.36
CA GLU A 142 26.47 8.93 10.68
C GLU A 142 27.51 7.99 11.29
N ALA A 143 27.28 6.67 11.23
CA ALA A 143 28.23 5.67 11.71
C ALA A 143 29.57 5.76 10.97
N MET A 144 29.55 5.97 9.65
CA MET A 144 30.76 6.22 8.85
C MET A 144 31.49 7.50 9.28
N GLN A 145 30.76 8.60 9.54
CA GLN A 145 31.37 9.83 10.02
C GLN A 145 31.99 9.66 11.41
N LYS A 146 31.31 8.96 12.33
CA LYS A 146 31.83 8.60 13.65
C LYS A 146 33.09 7.75 13.55
N ALA A 147 33.12 6.74 12.69
CA ALA A 147 34.31 5.91 12.45
C ALA A 147 35.48 6.71 11.85
N LYS A 148 35.20 7.71 10.99
CA LYS A 148 36.23 8.62 10.47
C LYS A 148 36.77 9.53 11.58
N ALA A 149 35.89 10.07 12.42
CA ALA A 149 36.26 10.93 13.54
C ALA A 149 37.10 10.17 14.58
N SER A 150 36.71 8.94 14.95
CA SER A 150 37.48 8.10 15.87
C SER A 150 38.86 7.75 15.30
N SER A 151 38.95 7.40 14.02
CA SER A 151 40.24 7.15 13.36
C SER A 151 41.16 8.38 13.39
N HIS A 152 40.60 9.60 13.25
CA HIS A 152 41.38 10.83 13.38
C HIS A 152 41.82 11.10 14.82
N ALA A 153 40.95 10.87 15.80
CA ALA A 153 41.27 10.98 17.21
C ALA A 153 42.39 9.99 17.58
N ASP A 154 42.28 8.71 17.18
CA ASP A 154 43.29 7.69 17.41
C ASP A 154 44.64 8.06 16.78
N LYS A 155 44.65 8.61 15.55
CA LYS A 155 45.88 9.11 14.93
C LYS A 155 46.52 10.24 15.74
N ARG A 156 45.72 11.16 16.27
CA ARG A 156 46.21 12.26 17.12
C ARG A 156 46.79 11.72 18.43
N THR A 157 46.09 10.80 19.08
CA THR A 157 46.56 10.12 20.31
C THR A 157 47.86 9.35 20.06
N ARG A 158 47.96 8.61 18.95
CA ARG A 158 49.20 7.91 18.56
C ARG A 158 50.36 8.87 18.35
N ARG A 159 50.16 10.04 17.72
CA ARG A 159 51.22 11.06 17.58
C ARG A 159 51.72 11.55 18.93
N ILE A 160 50.82 11.80 19.88
CA ILE A 160 51.17 12.22 21.23
C ILE A 160 51.94 11.12 21.96
N GLN A 161 51.46 9.86 21.89
CA GLN A 161 52.14 8.71 22.49
C GLN A 161 53.54 8.47 21.90
N MET A 162 53.71 8.65 20.58
CA MET A 162 55.01 8.48 19.92
C MET A 162 56.09 9.45 20.39
N ASN A 163 55.72 10.62 20.93
CA ASN A 163 56.69 11.54 21.56
C ASN A 163 57.29 10.94 22.85
N CYS A 164 56.56 10.07 23.53
CA CYS A 164 56.97 9.38 24.76
C CYS A 164 57.71 8.06 24.48
N VAL A 165 57.55 7.50 23.27
CA VAL A 165 58.07 6.17 22.86
C VAL A 165 59.61 6.11 22.89
N LYS A 166 60.31 7.23 22.72
CA LYS A 166 61.78 7.28 22.80
C LYS A 166 62.31 6.89 24.18
N TRP A 167 61.49 7.10 25.22
CA TRP A 167 61.79 6.81 26.63
C TRP A 167 61.28 5.44 27.09
N MET A 168 60.64 4.67 26.20
CA MET A 168 60.03 3.37 26.53
C MET A 168 60.98 2.19 26.26
N ASN A 169 60.89 1.16 27.11
CA ASN A 169 61.63 -0.09 26.93
C ASN A 169 61.27 -0.81 25.62
N ARG A 170 62.25 -1.51 25.02
CA ARG A 170 62.14 -2.14 23.68
C ARG A 170 60.94 -3.08 23.55
N THR A 171 60.65 -3.86 24.59
CA THR A 171 59.52 -4.81 24.64
C THR A 171 58.18 -4.08 24.57
N HIS A 172 58.05 -2.99 25.32
CA HIS A 172 56.85 -2.14 25.33
C HIS A 172 56.62 -1.48 23.97
N ARG A 173 57.69 -1.04 23.28
CA ARG A 173 57.60 -0.51 21.91
C ARG A 173 57.05 -1.53 20.92
N ARG A 174 57.50 -2.78 21.01
CA ARG A 174 57.01 -3.87 20.14
C ARG A 174 55.54 -4.19 20.40
N GLN A 175 55.12 -4.24 21.67
CA GLN A 175 53.72 -4.46 22.03
C GLN A 175 52.82 -3.32 21.55
N THR A 176 53.22 -2.06 21.75
CA THR A 176 52.45 -0.90 21.27
C THR A 176 52.37 -0.87 19.74
N ALA A 177 53.45 -1.20 19.03
CA ALA A 177 53.43 -1.30 17.57
C ALA A 177 52.49 -2.41 17.06
N ALA A 178 52.53 -3.59 17.69
CA ALA A 178 51.62 -4.70 17.36
C ALA A 178 50.15 -4.33 17.62
N SER A 179 49.85 -3.76 18.80
CA SER A 179 48.50 -3.30 19.14
C SER A 179 47.99 -2.23 18.16
N ASN A 180 48.83 -1.24 17.81
CA ASN A 180 48.46 -0.18 16.87
C ASN A 180 48.19 -0.72 15.44
N SER A 181 48.93 -1.74 15.03
CA SER A 181 48.74 -2.42 13.75
C SER A 181 47.40 -3.17 13.72
N ILE A 182 47.12 -3.98 14.75
CA ILE A 182 45.86 -4.71 14.89
C ILE A 182 44.67 -3.73 14.89
N GLN A 183 44.76 -2.66 15.68
CA GLN A 183 43.69 -1.66 15.79
C GLN A 183 43.48 -0.88 14.48
N ALA A 184 44.52 -0.68 13.67
CA ALA A 184 44.37 -0.08 12.35
C ALA A 184 43.69 -1.03 11.35
N GLN A 185 44.04 -2.33 11.40
CA GLN A 185 43.41 -3.35 10.57
C GLN A 185 41.93 -3.53 10.91
N THR A 186 41.58 -3.60 12.20
CA THR A 186 40.18 -3.71 12.63
C THR A 186 39.37 -2.48 12.22
N ALA A 187 39.89 -1.26 12.39
CA ALA A 187 39.22 -0.04 11.95
C ALA A 187 39.02 0.01 10.43
N ALA A 188 39.98 -0.48 9.64
CA ALA A 188 39.86 -0.55 8.18
C ALA A 188 38.78 -1.57 7.76
N LEU A 189 38.73 -2.74 8.40
CA LEU A 189 37.70 -3.75 8.16
C LEU A 189 36.31 -3.20 8.52
N THR A 190 36.13 -2.58 9.69
CA THR A 190 34.86 -1.97 10.10
C THR A 190 34.40 -0.89 9.11
N LYS A 191 35.33 -0.05 8.60
CA LYS A 191 35.00 0.95 7.60
C LYS A 191 34.55 0.31 6.28
N SER A 192 35.24 -0.73 5.80
CA SER A 192 34.87 -1.43 4.57
C SER A 192 33.48 -2.06 4.67
N GLN A 193 33.17 -2.70 5.81
CA GLN A 193 31.85 -3.27 6.08
C GLN A 193 30.73 -2.22 6.08
N LEU A 194 30.99 -1.04 6.67
CA LEU A 194 30.02 0.07 6.65
C LEU A 194 29.78 0.59 5.23
N VAL A 195 30.82 0.69 4.40
CA VAL A 195 30.70 1.11 3.00
C VAL A 195 29.89 0.09 2.19
N GLU A 196 30.15 -1.20 2.36
CA GLU A 196 29.38 -2.26 1.69
C GLU A 196 27.91 -2.27 2.10
N LYS A 197 27.62 -2.06 3.39
CA LYS A 197 26.24 -1.95 3.88
C LYS A 197 25.55 -0.72 3.31
N LEU A 198 26.23 0.42 3.30
CA LEU A 198 25.69 1.66 2.72
C LEU A 198 25.38 1.47 1.23
N GLN A 199 26.28 0.86 0.46
CA GLN A 199 26.07 0.60 -0.96
C GLN A 199 24.88 -0.34 -1.20
N ARG A 200 24.72 -1.37 -0.37
CA ARG A 200 23.55 -2.27 -0.42
C ARG A 200 22.25 -1.52 -0.20
N VAL A 201 22.17 -0.73 0.88
CA VAL A 201 20.99 0.09 1.18
C VAL A 201 20.71 1.09 0.06
N GLU A 202 21.73 1.72 -0.53
CA GLU A 202 21.54 2.63 -1.66
C GLU A 202 20.99 1.92 -2.92
N ASN A 203 21.46 0.71 -3.21
CA ASN A 203 20.93 -0.12 -4.30
C ASN A 203 19.48 -0.55 -4.03
N GLU A 204 19.14 -0.90 -2.78
CA GLU A 204 17.78 -1.24 -2.36
C GLU A 204 16.82 -0.04 -2.44
N ILE A 205 17.29 1.16 -2.08
CA ILE A 205 16.51 2.40 -2.26
C ILE A 205 16.23 2.62 -3.75
N GLN A 206 17.22 2.44 -4.62
CA GLN A 206 17.04 2.64 -6.06
C GLN A 206 16.06 1.65 -6.68
N THR A 207 16.13 0.37 -6.30
CA THR A 207 15.21 -0.67 -6.77
C THR A 207 13.79 -0.43 -6.25
N THR A 208 13.64 -0.21 -4.94
CA THR A 208 12.34 0.08 -4.33
C THR A 208 11.70 1.36 -4.90
N ALA A 209 12.50 2.39 -5.19
CA ALA A 209 12.01 3.61 -5.82
C ALA A 209 11.47 3.35 -7.24
N LYS A 210 12.17 2.54 -8.05
CA LYS A 210 11.69 2.15 -9.39
C LYS A 210 10.36 1.39 -9.31
N ASP A 211 10.26 0.43 -8.39
CA ASP A 211 9.04 -0.34 -8.18
C ASP A 211 7.88 0.53 -7.70
N GLN A 212 8.17 1.53 -6.86
CA GLN A 212 7.18 2.50 -6.38
C GLN A 212 6.52 3.26 -7.54
N PHE A 213 7.28 3.67 -8.57
CA PHE A 213 6.70 4.31 -9.76
C PHE A 213 5.73 3.38 -10.49
N GLY A 214 6.10 2.12 -10.68
CA GLY A 214 5.24 1.12 -11.33
C GLY A 214 3.98 0.81 -10.51
N LEU A 215 4.10 0.75 -9.18
CA LEU A 215 2.96 0.58 -8.27
C LEU A 215 2.03 1.79 -8.30
N ARG A 216 2.57 3.02 -8.32
CA ARG A 216 1.79 4.25 -8.43
C ARG A 216 0.95 4.29 -9.70
N LYS A 217 1.56 3.97 -10.84
CA LYS A 217 0.86 3.92 -12.14
C LYS A 217 -0.29 2.91 -12.13
N ARG A 218 -0.04 1.71 -11.61
CA ARG A 218 -1.06 0.66 -11.49
C ARG A 218 -2.21 1.09 -10.58
N ALA A 219 -1.89 1.68 -9.43
CA ALA A 219 -2.90 2.10 -8.48
C ALA A 219 -3.72 3.28 -8.99
N MET A 220 -3.11 4.26 -9.68
CA MET A 220 -3.85 5.34 -10.36
C MET A 220 -4.78 4.80 -11.44
N ASN A 221 -4.32 3.87 -12.28
CA ASN A 221 -5.19 3.24 -13.28
C ASN A 221 -6.37 2.48 -12.62
N CYS A 222 -6.12 1.80 -11.50
CA CYS A 222 -7.19 1.15 -10.74
C CYS A 222 -8.17 2.15 -10.14
N LEU A 223 -7.69 3.26 -9.59
CA LEU A 223 -8.52 4.34 -9.08
C LEU A 223 -9.40 4.94 -10.17
N THR A 224 -8.85 5.24 -11.35
CA THR A 224 -9.64 5.77 -12.48
C THR A 224 -10.73 4.78 -12.90
N LYS A 225 -10.40 3.48 -13.01
CA LYS A 225 -11.39 2.45 -13.35
C LYS A 225 -12.48 2.33 -12.28
N LEU A 226 -12.10 2.35 -11.00
CA LEU A 226 -13.04 2.32 -9.88
C LEU A 226 -13.94 3.55 -9.90
N ASN A 227 -13.40 4.75 -10.07
CA ASN A 227 -14.20 5.98 -10.15
C ASN A 227 -15.17 5.97 -11.34
N ASN A 228 -14.74 5.50 -12.51
CA ASN A 228 -15.62 5.38 -13.67
C ASN A 228 -16.77 4.39 -13.42
N GLN A 229 -16.48 3.25 -12.78
CA GLN A 229 -17.48 2.25 -12.42
C GLN A 229 -18.45 2.76 -11.34
N LEU A 230 -17.93 3.48 -10.33
CA LEU A 230 -18.77 4.08 -9.29
C LEU A 230 -19.67 5.17 -9.90
N ALA A 231 -19.15 6.00 -10.81
CA ALA A 231 -19.93 7.00 -11.51
C ALA A 231 -21.05 6.41 -12.39
N SER A 232 -20.83 5.22 -12.98
CA SER A 232 -21.86 4.55 -13.77
C SER A 232 -23.00 3.98 -12.90
N GLY A 233 -22.74 3.67 -11.63
CA GLY A 233 -23.76 3.20 -10.67
C GLY A 233 -24.51 4.32 -9.94
N THR A 234 -24.09 5.59 -10.10
CA THR A 234 -24.79 6.78 -9.58
C THR A 234 -25.75 7.42 -10.58
N LYS A 235 -25.84 6.90 -11.82
CA LYS A 235 -26.76 7.38 -12.84
C LYS A 235 -28.12 6.71 -12.67
#